data_AF-A0A8J9VKR0-F1
#
_entry.id   AF-A0A8J9VKR0-F1
#
_cell.length_a   1.000
_cell.length_b   1.000
_cell.length_c   1.000
_cell.angle_alpha   90.00
_cell.angle_beta   90.00
_cell.angle_gamma   90.00
#
_symmetry.space_group_name_H-M   'P 1'
#
loop_
_entity.id
_entity.type
_entity.pdbx_description
1 polymer ?
#
loop_
_entity_poly.entity_id
_entity_poly.type
_entity_poly.pdbx_seq_one_letter_code
_entity_poly.pdbx_strand_id
1 'polypeptide(L)'
;MSECFIQEKSKTLLILRDIYVNQDLDQDYRSQVENMLQLVETRNLKISANVCWIDLKIMIAFAGQVLSYSVLLLQNFYLHH
;
A
#
# COMPACT_ATOMS: atom_id res chain seq x y z
N MET A 1 -1.56 -8.65 1.43
CA MET A 1 -2.59 -8.11 2.36
C MET A 1 -2.82 -6.61 2.20
N SER A 2 -1.77 -5.78 2.05
CA SER A 2 -1.92 -4.34 1.77
C SER A 2 -2.64 -4.05 0.44
N GLU A 3 -2.32 -4.77 -0.62
CA GLU A 3 -2.92 -4.58 -1.96
C GLU A 3 -4.44 -4.83 -1.98
N CYS A 4 -4.89 -5.92 -1.36
CA CYS A 4 -6.31 -6.21 -1.20
C CYS A 4 -7.04 -5.08 -0.47
N PHE A 5 -6.43 -4.51 0.58
CA PHE A 5 -7.02 -3.41 1.34
C PHE A 5 -7.07 -2.09 0.56
N ILE A 6 -6.06 -1.82 -0.28
CA ILE A 6 -6.06 -0.67 -1.21
C ILE A 6 -7.15 -0.85 -2.28
N GLN A 7 -7.30 -2.06 -2.81
CA GLN A 7 -8.35 -2.39 -3.78
C GLN A 7 -9.75 -2.20 -3.18
N GLU A 8 -9.99 -2.72 -1.98
CA GLU A 8 -11.27 -2.57 -1.30
C GLU A 8 -11.55 -1.09 -0.96
N LYS A 9 -10.55 -0.32 -0.51
CA LYS A 9 -10.67 1.14 -0.32
C LYS A 9 -11.09 1.84 -1.62
N SER A 10 -10.46 1.50 -2.74
CA SER A 10 -10.77 2.08 -4.05
C SER A 10 -12.20 1.78 -4.47
N LYS A 11 -12.68 0.54 -4.27
CA LYS A 11 -14.07 0.15 -4.55
C LYS A 11 -15.06 0.93 -3.68
N THR A 12 -14.78 1.04 -2.38
CA THR A 12 -15.64 1.79 -1.44
C THR A 12 -15.76 3.26 -1.83
N LEU A 13 -14.66 3.92 -2.22
CA LEU A 13 -14.71 5.31 -2.70
C LEU A 13 -15.55 5.46 -3.97
N LEU A 14 -15.45 4.50 -4.89
CA LEU A 14 -16.19 4.51 -6.14
C LEU A 14 -17.71 4.43 -5.89
N ILE A 15 -18.12 3.52 -5.00
CA ILE A 15 -19.52 3.35 -4.59
C ILE A 15 -20.04 4.62 -3.88
N LEU A 16 -19.28 5.17 -2.93
CA LEU A 16 -19.71 6.36 -2.19
C LEU A 16 -19.83 7.60 -3.09
N ARG A 17 -18.93 7.75 -4.08
CA ARG A 17 -19.02 8.83 -5.07
C ARG A 17 -20.21 8.66 -6.00
N ASP A 18 -20.48 7.43 -6.43
CA ASP A 18 -21.65 7.11 -7.25
C ASP A 18 -22.95 7.47 -6.52
N ILE A 19 -23.08 7.07 -5.25
CA ILE A 19 -24.23 7.41 -4.40
C ILE A 19 -24.35 8.93 -4.23
N TYR A 20 -23.24 9.64 -3.98
CA TYR A 20 -23.25 11.09 -3.76
C TYR A 20 -23.67 11.90 -5.00
N VAL A 21 -23.30 11.45 -6.20
CA VAL A 21 -23.53 12.19 -7.46
C VAL A 21 -24.83 11.78 -8.14
N ASN A 22 -25.13 10.48 -8.17
CA ASN A 22 -26.18 9.93 -9.02
C ASN A 22 -27.50 9.65 -8.28
N GLN A 23 -27.52 9.68 -6.95
CA GLN A 23 -28.75 9.49 -6.19
C GLN A 23 -29.29 10.82 -5.67
N ASP A 24 -30.62 10.94 -5.70
CA ASP A 24 -31.34 12.08 -5.14
C ASP A 24 -31.48 11.86 -3.63
N LEU A 25 -30.43 12.24 -2.90
CA LEU A 25 -30.30 12.04 -1.47
C LEU A 25 -30.92 13.20 -0.70
N ASP A 26 -31.62 12.87 0.38
CA ASP A 26 -32.02 13.87 1.38
C ASP A 26 -30.79 14.60 1.95
N GLN A 27 -30.97 15.85 2.38
CA GLN A 27 -29.87 16.72 2.76
C GLN A 27 -29.04 16.17 3.93
N ASP A 28 -29.69 15.53 4.89
CA ASP A 28 -29.03 14.87 6.02
C ASP A 28 -28.22 13.65 5.57
N TYR A 29 -28.77 12.87 4.63
CA TYR A 29 -28.09 11.69 4.10
C TYR A 29 -26.92 12.06 3.20
N ARG A 30 -27.04 13.13 2.42
CA ARG A 30 -25.95 13.70 1.62
C ARG A 30 -24.78 14.13 2.50
N SER A 31 -25.05 14.79 3.63
CA SER A 31 -24.03 15.16 4.63
C SER A 31 -23.35 13.93 5.23
N GLN A 32 -24.09 12.85 5.50
CA GLN A 32 -23.51 11.60 5.98
C GLN A 32 -22.57 10.95 4.94
N VAL A 33 -22.98 10.90 3.66
CA VAL A 33 -22.16 10.36 2.58
C VAL A 33 -20.90 11.20 2.36
N GLU A 34 -21.00 12.53 2.45
CA GLU A 34 -19.85 13.42 2.37
C GLU A 34 -18.85 13.18 3.51
N ASN A 35 -19.34 13.03 4.74
CA ASN A 35 -18.49 12.66 5.89
C ASN A 35 -17.82 11.29 5.70
N MET A 36 -18.55 10.30 5.16
CA MET A 36 -17.98 8.98 4.86
C MET A 36 -16.89 9.06 3.78
N LEU A 37 -17.08 9.87 2.73
CA LEU A 37 -16.07 10.12 1.70
C LEU A 37 -14.80 10.71 2.31
N GLN A 38 -14.95 11.76 3.12
CA GLN A 38 -13.82 12.39 3.80
C GLN A 38 -13.09 11.41 4.72
N LEU A 39 -13.80 10.58 5.49
CA LEU A 39 -13.20 9.58 6.36
C LEU A 39 -12.41 8.53 5.58
N VAL A 40 -12.93 8.05 4.44
CA VAL A 40 -12.24 7.05 3.62
C VAL A 40 -11.03 7.68 2.91
N GLU A 41 -11.14 8.91 2.39
CA GLU A 41 -10.04 9.62 1.75
C GLU A 41 -8.91 9.95 2.74
N THR A 42 -9.24 10.54 3.88
CA THR A 42 -8.29 10.98 4.92
C THR A 42 -7.68 9.84 5.72
N ARG A 43 -8.24 8.61 5.64
CA ARG A 43 -7.58 7.40 6.12
C ARG A 43 -6.36 7.12 5.23
N ASN A 44 -5.30 7.88 5.46
CA ASN A 44 -3.94 7.52 5.12
C ASN A 44 -3.63 6.29 5.97
N LEU A 45 -3.80 5.13 5.35
CA LEU A 45 -3.29 3.88 5.87
C LEU A 45 -1.77 4.07 5.94
N LYS A 46 -1.29 4.52 7.09
CA LYS A 46 0.08 4.30 7.55
C LYS A 46 0.23 2.80 7.70
N ILE A 47 0.34 2.09 6.58
CA ILE A 47 0.87 0.74 6.56
C ILE A 47 2.34 0.93 6.91
N SER A 48 2.58 0.94 8.22
CA SER A 48 3.87 0.82 8.88
C SER A 48 4.47 -0.54 8.51
N ALA A 49 4.84 -0.68 7.24
CA ALA A 49 5.63 -1.76 6.67
C ALA A 49 6.15 -1.40 5.25
N ASN A 50 5.84 -0.22 4.71
CA ASN A 50 6.45 0.24 3.46
C ASN A 50 7.70 1.07 3.77
N VAL A 51 8.72 0.44 4.37
CA VAL A 51 10.04 1.10 4.52
C VAL A 51 10.66 1.36 3.13
N CYS A 52 10.18 0.65 2.10
CA CYS A 52 10.56 0.90 0.71
C CYS A 52 9.42 0.44 -0.22
N TRP A 53 9.05 1.25 -1.21
CA TRP A 53 8.16 0.81 -2.29
C TRP A 53 8.86 -0.32 -3.06
N ILE A 54 8.19 -1.46 -3.25
CA ILE A 54 8.78 -2.59 -3.99
C ILE A 54 8.72 -2.26 -5.49
N ASP A 55 9.75 -1.60 -6.00
CA ASP A 55 10.05 -1.46 -7.44
C ASP A 55 10.96 -2.63 -7.86
N LEU A 56 10.82 -3.11 -9.09
CA LEU A 56 11.69 -4.10 -9.72
C LEU A 56 13.17 -3.72 -9.57
N LYS A 57 13.52 -2.43 -9.72
CA LYS A 57 14.90 -1.95 -9.53
C LYS A 57 15.41 -2.18 -8.11
N ILE A 58 14.57 -1.95 -7.12
CA ILE A 58 14.89 -2.11 -5.70
C ILE A 58 15.03 -3.60 -5.36
N MET A 59 14.17 -4.45 -5.94
CA MET A 59 14.25 -5.90 -5.77
C MET A 59 15.55 -6.47 -6.36
N ILE A 60 15.95 -6.02 -7.55
CA ILE A 60 17.20 -6.43 -8.20
C ILE A 60 18.41 -5.97 -7.37
N ALA A 61 18.41 -4.73 -6.89
CA ALA A 61 19.49 -4.21 -6.04
C ALA A 61 19.61 -5.01 -4.73
N PHE A 62 18.49 -5.34 -4.09
CA PHE A 62 18.46 -6.16 -2.88
C PHE A 62 18.98 -7.57 -3.13
N ALA A 63 18.54 -8.23 -4.20
CA ALA A 63 19.04 -9.56 -4.57
C ALA A 63 20.56 -9.55 -4.83
N GLY A 64 21.07 -8.52 -5.52
CA GLY A 64 22.50 -8.34 -5.75
C GLY A 64 23.29 -8.19 -4.45
N GLN A 65 22.77 -7.46 -3.47
CA GLN A 65 23.40 -7.31 -2.16
C GLN A 65 23.44 -8.62 -1.39
N VAL A 66 22.34 -9.38 -1.35
CA VAL A 66 22.28 -10.68 -0.66
C VAL A 66 23.29 -11.66 -1.25
N LEU A 67 23.37 -11.76 -2.58
CA LEU A 67 24.34 -12.61 -3.26
C LEU A 67 25.79 -12.19 -2.96
N SER A 68 26.07 -10.89 -3.01
CA SER A 68 27.42 -10.36 -2.74
C SER A 68 27.88 -10.68 -1.32
N TYR A 69 27.04 -10.45 -0.31
CA TYR A 69 27.35 -10.82 1.07
C TYR A 69 27.52 -12.31 1.27
N SER A 70 26.72 -13.13 0.57
CA SER A 70 26.82 -14.59 0.64
C SER A 70 28.16 -15.09 0.10
N VAL A 71 28.62 -14.52 -1.03
CA VAL A 71 29.94 -14.84 -1.60
C VAL A 71 31.06 -14.40 -0.67
N LEU A 72 30.98 -13.19 -0.10
CA LEU A 72 31.99 -12.71 0.85
C LEU A 72 32.06 -13.61 2.10
N LEU A 73 30.91 -14.03 2.63
CA LEU A 73 30.86 -14.96 3.77
C LEU A 73 31.47 -16.31 3.43
N LEU A 74 31.19 -16.86 2.25
CA LEU A 74 31.79 -18.12 1.80
C LEU A 74 33.30 -17.98 1.64
N GLN A 75 33.77 -16.93 0.99
CA GLN A 75 35.21 -16.67 0.83
C GLN A 75 35.90 -16.52 2.19
N ASN A 76 35.28 -15.78 3.11
CA ASN A 76 35.80 -15.60 4.46
C ASN A 76 35.85 -16.93 5.23
N PHE A 77 34.83 -17.77 5.08
CA PHE A 77 34.82 -19.11 5.67
C PHE A 77 35.97 -19.98 5.14
N TYR A 78 36.21 -20.01 3.84
CA TYR A 78 37.30 -20.80 3.25
C TYR A 78 38.71 -20.21 3.44
N LEU A 79 38.84 -18.91 3.73
CA LEU A 79 40.13 -18.27 4.02
C LEU A 79 40.57 -18.45 5.47
N HIS A 80 39.61 -18.57 6.40
CA HIS A 80 39.87 -18.65 7.83
C HIS A 80 39.61 -20.02 8.43
N HIS A 81 39.41 -21.04 7.61
CA HIS A 81 39.20 -22.43 8.01
C HIS A 81 40.07 -23.39 7.20
#